data_AF-A0AAE9A3P4-F1
#
_entry.id   AF-A0AAE9A3P4-F1
#
_cell.length_a   1.000
_cell.length_b   1.000
_cell.length_c   1.000
_cell.angle_alpha   90.00
_cell.angle_beta   90.00
_cell.angle_gamma   90.00
#
_symmetry.space_group_name_H-M   'P 1'
#
loop_
_entity.id
_entity.type
_entity.pdbx_description
1 polymer ?
#
loop_
_entity_poly.entity_id
_entity_poly.type
_entity_poly.pdbx_seq_one_letter_code
_entity_poly.pdbx_strand_id
1 'polypeptide(L)'
;MIQLLIVFTLISLSTEYSVNCRSQLVKNEIRKCTKSVHAFQNTHVRVDGNQWLERNVSIELNAKCDEAMNCLHLLDNCAVFEDDDILWLEDFCDSYEFLTGNFHPCALKIDKNTKDPCVQQYLVNSPYFMLNDYQRCEMLKSDGSCLKSVINSTCSQNEANDFQWLLDRQLIRLKC
;
A
#
# COMPACT_ATOMS: atom_id res chain seq x y z
N MET A 1 40.96 -5.51 45.93
CA MET A 1 40.00 -6.63 45.90
C MET A 1 38.70 -6.13 45.28
N ILE A 2 38.08 -6.99 44.49
CA ILE A 2 37.30 -6.68 43.29
C ILE A 2 35.89 -6.22 43.64
N GLN A 3 35.45 -5.11 43.04
CA GLN A 3 34.08 -4.60 43.11
C GLN A 3 33.25 -5.33 42.04
N LEU A 4 32.25 -6.10 42.48
CA LEU A 4 31.38 -6.91 41.63
C LEU A 4 30.43 -5.98 40.85
N LEU A 5 30.59 -5.91 39.53
CA LEU A 5 29.62 -5.31 38.62
C LEU A 5 28.50 -6.33 38.36
N ILE A 6 27.32 -6.09 38.94
CA ILE A 6 26.10 -6.82 38.57
C ILE A 6 25.51 -6.10 37.35
N VAL A 7 25.74 -6.65 36.17
CA VAL A 7 25.05 -6.25 34.95
C VAL A 7 23.63 -6.82 35.02
N PHE A 8 22.64 -5.97 35.32
CA PHE A 8 21.24 -6.31 35.10
C PHE A 8 21.00 -6.33 33.59
N THR A 9 21.06 -7.51 32.99
CA THR A 9 20.46 -7.74 31.68
C THR A 9 18.95 -7.64 31.84
N LEU A 10 18.39 -6.52 31.40
CA LEU A 10 16.95 -6.36 31.18
C LEU A 10 16.55 -7.33 30.06
N ILE A 11 16.15 -8.54 30.45
CA ILE A 11 15.45 -9.45 29.55
C ILE A 11 14.12 -8.79 29.25
N SER A 12 14.00 -8.19 28.07
CA SER A 12 12.73 -7.76 27.51
C SER A 12 11.87 -9.02 27.33
N LEU A 13 11.01 -9.29 28.30
CA LEU A 13 9.93 -10.25 28.18
C LEU A 13 8.88 -9.65 27.24
N SER A 14 9.12 -9.74 25.92
CA SER A 14 8.05 -9.60 24.95
C SER A 14 7.13 -10.80 25.15
N THR A 15 6.03 -10.60 25.86
CA THR A 15 4.91 -11.53 25.86
C THR A 15 4.35 -11.58 24.44
N GLU A 16 4.81 -12.55 23.64
CA GLU A 16 4.14 -12.94 22.40
C GLU A 16 2.74 -13.45 22.79
N TYR A 17 1.74 -12.60 22.62
CA TYR A 17 0.36 -13.03 22.66
C TYR A 17 0.14 -13.96 21.45
N SER A 18 0.23 -15.27 21.69
CA SER A 18 -0.12 -16.28 20.69
C SER A 18 -1.62 -16.19 20.38
N VAL A 19 -1.96 -15.67 19.20
CA VAL A 19 -3.34 -15.67 18.70
C VAL A 19 -3.73 -17.11 18.36
N ASN A 20 -4.75 -17.65 19.03
CA ASN A 20 -5.29 -18.95 18.66
C ASN A 20 -6.21 -18.83 17.44
N CYS A 21 -5.62 -18.98 16.26
CA CYS A 21 -6.29 -18.89 14.97
C CYS A 21 -7.37 -19.96 14.74
N ARG A 22 -7.42 -21.00 15.59
CA ARG A 22 -8.45 -22.05 15.52
C ARG A 22 -9.68 -21.73 16.39
N SER A 23 -9.61 -20.71 17.24
CA SER A 23 -10.72 -20.30 18.10
C SER A 23 -11.91 -19.81 17.26
N GLN A 24 -13.13 -20.01 17.77
CA GLN A 24 -14.33 -19.56 17.06
C GLN A 24 -14.41 -18.03 16.93
N LEU A 25 -13.85 -17.31 17.91
CA LEU A 25 -13.71 -15.85 17.87
C LEU A 25 -12.84 -15.43 16.68
N VAL A 26 -11.62 -15.97 16.58
CA VAL A 26 -10.71 -15.63 15.48
C VAL A 26 -11.29 -16.07 14.12
N LYS A 27 -11.95 -17.23 14.03
CA LYS A 27 -12.67 -17.64 12.82
C LYS A 27 -13.76 -16.66 12.39
N ASN A 28 -14.46 -16.04 13.34
CA ASN A 28 -15.48 -15.04 13.02
C ASN A 28 -14.84 -13.73 12.56
N GLU A 29 -13.73 -13.31 13.16
CA GLU A 29 -12.96 -12.15 12.72
C GLU A 29 -12.35 -12.37 11.33
N ILE A 30 -11.79 -13.56 11.05
CA ILE A 30 -11.34 -13.97 9.71
C ILE A 30 -12.46 -13.79 8.68
N ARG A 31 -13.66 -14.31 8.95
CA ARG A 31 -14.79 -14.17 8.03
C ARG A 31 -15.22 -12.72 7.79
N LYS A 32 -15.13 -11.86 8.81
CA LYS A 32 -15.38 -10.42 8.63
C LYS A 32 -14.29 -9.80 7.77
N CYS A 33 -13.04 -10.16 8.03
CA CYS A 33 -11.88 -9.71 7.27
C CYS A 33 -11.99 -10.00 5.79
N THR A 34 -12.23 -11.25 5.45
CA THR A 34 -12.41 -11.70 4.07
C THR A 34 -13.53 -10.92 3.39
N LYS A 35 -14.63 -10.61 4.10
CA LYS A 35 -15.70 -9.77 3.55
C LYS A 35 -15.26 -8.33 3.31
N SER A 36 -14.48 -7.72 4.20
CA SER A 36 -13.96 -6.36 4.04
C SER A 36 -12.99 -6.26 2.86
N VAL A 37 -12.07 -7.23 2.72
CA VAL A 37 -11.17 -7.34 1.57
C VAL A 37 -11.95 -7.54 0.26
N HIS A 38 -12.95 -8.42 0.22
CA HIS A 38 -13.79 -8.57 -0.97
C HIS A 38 -14.63 -7.33 -1.26
N ALA A 39 -15.13 -6.63 -0.24
CA ALA A 39 -15.86 -5.39 -0.44
C ALA A 39 -14.97 -4.32 -1.09
N PHE A 40 -13.71 -4.21 -0.63
CA PHE A 40 -12.71 -3.37 -1.25
C PHE A 40 -12.47 -3.78 -2.73
N GLN A 41 -12.19 -5.05 -3.01
CA GLN A 41 -11.97 -5.55 -4.38
C GLN A 41 -13.16 -5.24 -5.30
N ASN A 42 -14.39 -5.47 -4.83
CA ASN A 42 -15.60 -5.17 -5.59
C ASN A 42 -15.76 -3.68 -5.88
N THR A 43 -15.49 -2.82 -4.89
CA THR A 43 -15.52 -1.37 -5.09
C THR A 43 -14.43 -0.94 -6.06
N HIS A 44 -13.21 -1.45 -5.94
CA HIS A 44 -12.11 -1.18 -6.85
C HIS A 44 -12.48 -1.52 -8.30
N VAL A 45 -12.95 -2.75 -8.56
CA VAL A 45 -13.41 -3.18 -9.90
C VAL A 45 -14.54 -2.30 -10.45
N ARG A 46 -15.46 -1.84 -9.59
CA ARG A 46 -16.59 -0.98 -10.01
C ARG A 46 -16.14 0.40 -10.46
N VAL A 47 -15.08 0.95 -9.86
CA VAL A 47 -14.64 2.34 -10.07
C VAL A 47 -13.40 2.47 -10.93
N ASP A 48 -12.82 1.32 -11.31
CA ASP A 48 -11.78 1.22 -12.31
C ASP A 48 -12.25 1.84 -13.65
N GLY A 49 -11.36 2.59 -14.30
CA GLY A 49 -11.63 3.16 -15.61
C GLY A 49 -12.48 4.44 -15.68
N ASN A 50 -12.39 5.36 -14.68
CA ASN A 50 -12.38 6.84 -14.85
C ASN A 50 -12.89 7.65 -13.64
N GLN A 51 -13.44 7.01 -12.61
CA GLN A 51 -14.05 7.74 -11.47
C GLN A 51 -13.22 7.64 -10.18
N TRP A 52 -12.08 6.96 -10.23
CA TRP A 52 -11.27 6.65 -9.06
C TRP A 52 -10.75 7.89 -8.31
N LEU A 53 -10.64 9.06 -8.97
CA LEU A 53 -10.33 10.35 -8.33
C LEU A 53 -11.57 11.21 -8.01
N GLU A 54 -12.80 10.76 -8.28
CA GLU A 54 -13.99 11.51 -7.88
C GLU A 54 -14.13 11.51 -6.35
N ARG A 55 -14.48 12.66 -5.77
CA ARG A 55 -14.46 12.85 -4.31
C ARG A 55 -15.25 11.80 -3.52
N ASN A 56 -16.44 11.44 -3.99
CA ASN A 56 -17.28 10.42 -3.37
C ASN A 56 -16.65 9.03 -3.47
N VAL A 57 -16.02 8.70 -4.60
CA VAL A 57 -15.30 7.45 -4.80
C VAL A 57 -14.07 7.38 -3.91
N SER A 58 -13.28 8.46 -3.84
CA SER A 58 -12.10 8.57 -2.97
C SER A 58 -12.43 8.40 -1.50
N ILE A 59 -13.51 9.00 -1.01
CA ILE A 59 -13.95 8.81 0.38
C ILE A 59 -14.37 7.36 0.63
N GLU A 60 -15.11 6.75 -0.29
CA GLU A 60 -15.58 5.36 -0.14
C GLU A 60 -14.41 4.37 -0.16
N LEU A 61 -13.49 4.51 -1.13
CA LEU A 61 -12.35 3.61 -1.27
C LEU A 61 -11.34 3.77 -0.13
N ASN A 62 -11.02 4.98 0.32
CA ASN A 62 -10.15 5.17 1.49
C ASN A 62 -10.74 4.53 2.75
N ALA A 63 -12.05 4.70 2.99
CA ALA A 63 -12.71 4.04 4.12
C ALA A 63 -12.65 2.50 4.00
N LYS A 64 -12.70 1.95 2.79
CA LYS A 64 -12.56 0.51 2.55
C LYS A 64 -11.12 0.02 2.72
N CYS A 65 -10.15 0.83 2.33
CA CYS A 65 -8.74 0.60 2.61
C CYS A 65 -8.48 0.54 4.12
N ASP A 66 -8.95 1.53 4.88
CA ASP A 66 -8.82 1.55 6.34
C ASP A 66 -9.45 0.30 6.98
N GLU A 67 -10.64 -0.08 6.54
CA GLU A 67 -11.35 -1.26 7.06
C GLU A 67 -10.57 -2.55 6.77
N ALA A 68 -10.04 -2.70 5.56
CA ALA A 68 -9.33 -3.89 5.13
C ALA A 68 -7.93 -3.99 5.78
N MET A 69 -7.18 -2.89 5.83
CA MET A 69 -5.84 -2.82 6.44
C MET A 69 -5.86 -3.05 7.95
N ASN A 70 -6.81 -2.42 8.66
CA ASN A 70 -6.99 -2.69 10.10
C ASN A 70 -7.29 -4.15 10.37
N CYS A 71 -7.99 -4.80 9.44
CA CYS A 71 -8.33 -6.18 9.59
C CYS A 71 -7.16 -7.13 9.31
N LEU A 72 -6.34 -6.84 8.29
CA LEU A 72 -5.13 -7.61 8.01
C LEU A 72 -4.18 -7.62 9.22
N HIS A 73 -3.84 -6.44 9.75
CA HIS A 73 -2.97 -6.32 10.93
C HIS A 73 -3.48 -7.06 12.17
N LEU A 74 -4.80 -7.23 12.30
CA LEU A 74 -5.39 -7.97 13.42
C LEU A 74 -5.18 -9.50 13.30
N LEU A 75 -4.88 -9.99 12.10
CA LEU A 75 -4.80 -11.40 11.74
C LEU A 75 -3.46 -11.84 11.14
N ASP A 76 -2.43 -10.99 11.14
CA ASP A 76 -1.09 -11.30 10.61
C ASP A 76 -0.55 -12.67 11.07
N ASN A 77 -0.79 -13.01 12.35
CA ASN A 77 -0.34 -14.27 12.95
C ASN A 77 -1.10 -15.52 12.50
N CYS A 78 -2.14 -15.36 11.68
CA CYS A 78 -3.05 -16.44 11.29
C CYS A 78 -2.90 -16.93 9.84
N ALA A 79 -1.98 -16.34 9.04
CA ALA A 79 -1.67 -16.75 7.67
C ALA A 79 -2.92 -17.00 6.81
N VAL A 80 -3.88 -16.08 6.90
CA VAL A 80 -5.22 -16.19 6.30
C VAL A 80 -5.21 -15.75 4.84
N PHE A 81 -4.32 -14.81 4.52
CA PHE A 81 -4.11 -14.23 3.21
C PHE A 81 -2.70 -14.55 2.75
N GLU A 82 -2.50 -14.68 1.44
CA GLU A 82 -1.18 -14.86 0.86
C GLU A 82 -0.38 -13.55 1.00
N ASP A 83 0.93 -13.65 1.22
CA ASP A 83 1.80 -12.47 1.41
C ASP A 83 1.69 -11.50 0.22
N ASP A 84 1.54 -12.01 -1.00
CA ASP A 84 1.39 -11.20 -2.22
C ASP A 84 0.05 -10.42 -2.23
N ASP A 85 -1.04 -10.98 -1.72
CA ASP A 85 -2.33 -10.29 -1.59
C ASP A 85 -2.26 -9.17 -0.55
N ILE A 86 -1.56 -9.40 0.55
CA ILE A 86 -1.32 -8.40 1.60
C ILE A 86 -0.47 -7.26 1.04
N LEU A 87 0.64 -7.58 0.37
CA LEU A 87 1.53 -6.59 -0.23
C LEU A 87 0.83 -5.76 -1.30
N TRP A 88 -0.02 -6.39 -2.12
CA TRP A 88 -0.82 -5.67 -3.11
C TRP A 88 -1.81 -4.71 -2.44
N LEU A 89 -2.52 -5.15 -1.40
CA LEU A 89 -3.50 -4.31 -0.72
C LEU A 89 -2.83 -3.14 0.00
N GLU A 90 -1.70 -3.38 0.67
CA GLU A 90 -0.89 -2.34 1.31
C GLU A 90 -0.42 -1.29 0.31
N ASP A 91 0.11 -1.73 -0.82
CA ASP A 91 0.62 -0.83 -1.85
C ASP A 91 -0.49 -0.01 -2.51
N PHE A 92 -1.60 -0.66 -2.84
CA PHE A 92 -2.76 0.02 -3.40
C PHE A 92 -3.28 1.09 -2.42
N CYS A 93 -3.53 0.72 -1.17
CA CYS A 93 -4.17 1.62 -0.21
C CYS A 93 -3.29 2.81 0.13
N ASP A 94 -1.98 2.60 0.28
CA ASP A 94 -1.01 3.66 0.52
C ASP A 94 -0.90 4.62 -0.68
N SER A 95 -0.85 4.07 -1.90
CA SER A 95 -0.81 4.86 -3.13
C SER A 95 -2.10 5.65 -3.33
N TYR A 96 -3.25 5.03 -3.05
CA TYR A 96 -4.55 5.66 -3.23
C TYR A 96 -4.80 6.77 -2.20
N GLU A 97 -4.41 6.57 -0.94
CA GLU A 97 -4.45 7.60 0.10
C GLU A 97 -3.59 8.81 -0.32
N PHE A 98 -2.37 8.57 -0.82
CA PHE A 98 -1.52 9.63 -1.35
C PHE A 98 -2.22 10.41 -2.47
N LEU A 99 -2.71 9.71 -3.50
CA LEU A 99 -3.31 10.30 -4.71
C LEU A 99 -4.60 11.07 -4.42
N THR A 100 -5.30 10.74 -3.34
CA THR A 100 -6.57 11.37 -2.96
C THR A 100 -6.46 12.35 -1.78
N GLY A 101 -5.30 12.41 -1.13
CA GLY A 101 -4.97 13.35 -0.07
C GLY A 101 -4.45 14.69 -0.59
N ASN A 102 -3.37 15.20 -0.01
CA ASN A 102 -2.80 16.50 -0.37
C ASN A 102 -2.29 16.56 -1.82
N PHE A 103 -1.91 15.41 -2.40
CA PHE A 103 -1.44 15.30 -3.78
C PHE A 103 -2.59 15.38 -4.81
N HIS A 104 -3.85 15.31 -4.36
CA HIS A 104 -5.03 15.21 -5.22
C HIS A 104 -5.12 16.26 -6.35
N PRO A 105 -4.82 17.56 -6.12
CA PRO A 105 -4.84 18.54 -7.20
C PRO A 105 -3.86 18.23 -8.33
N CYS A 106 -2.70 17.62 -8.01
CA CYS A 106 -1.74 17.16 -9.00
C CYS A 106 -2.19 15.86 -9.66
N ALA A 107 -2.70 14.90 -8.87
CA ALA A 107 -3.24 13.64 -9.39
C ALA A 107 -4.29 13.89 -10.50
N LEU A 108 -5.20 14.84 -10.31
CA LEU A 108 -6.19 15.24 -11.32
C LEU A 108 -5.58 15.82 -12.61
N LYS A 109 -4.41 16.46 -12.54
CA LYS A 109 -3.71 16.98 -13.74
C LYS A 109 -2.99 15.85 -14.47
N ILE A 110 -2.38 14.94 -13.73
CA ILE A 110 -1.67 13.77 -14.26
C ILE A 110 -2.64 12.79 -14.92
N ASP A 111 -3.78 12.52 -14.28
CA ASP A 111 -4.84 11.65 -14.80
C ASP A 111 -5.42 12.19 -16.13
N LYS A 112 -5.53 13.52 -16.29
CA LYS A 112 -5.90 14.14 -17.57
C LYS A 112 -4.85 13.96 -18.67
N ASN A 113 -3.63 13.59 -18.32
CA ASN A 113 -2.53 13.33 -19.24
C ASN A 113 -2.36 11.82 -19.52
N THR A 114 -3.47 11.07 -19.62
CA THR A 114 -3.47 9.64 -19.96
C THR A 114 -2.85 9.28 -21.31
N LYS A 115 -2.47 10.26 -22.15
CA LYS A 115 -1.70 9.99 -23.38
C LYS A 115 -0.20 9.89 -23.13
N ASP A 116 0.27 10.36 -21.98
CA ASP A 116 1.68 10.28 -21.62
C ASP A 116 2.07 8.82 -21.29
N PRO A 117 3.10 8.27 -21.95
CA PRO A 117 3.53 6.90 -21.72
C PRO A 117 3.91 6.60 -20.27
N CYS A 118 4.54 7.54 -19.55
CA CYS A 118 4.90 7.34 -18.15
C CYS A 118 3.65 7.20 -17.27
N VAL A 119 2.63 8.02 -17.54
CA VAL A 119 1.34 7.98 -16.83
C VAL A 119 0.62 6.66 -17.09
N GLN A 120 0.59 6.21 -18.35
CA GLN A 120 -0.02 4.93 -18.72
C GLN A 120 0.70 3.73 -18.13
N GLN A 121 2.03 3.73 -18.14
CA GLN A 121 2.81 2.60 -17.62
C GLN A 121 2.66 2.48 -16.11
N TYR A 122 2.80 3.59 -15.39
CA TYR A 122 2.79 3.57 -13.94
C TYR A 122 1.38 3.49 -13.35
N LEU A 123 0.42 4.33 -13.77
CA LEU A 123 -0.89 4.39 -13.11
C LEU A 123 -1.92 3.41 -13.67
N VAL A 124 -1.80 2.98 -14.94
CA VAL A 124 -2.85 2.18 -15.60
C VAL A 124 -2.44 0.73 -15.78
N ASN A 125 -1.22 0.48 -16.27
CA ASN A 125 -0.83 -0.88 -16.65
C ASN A 125 -0.12 -1.66 -15.54
N SER A 126 0.33 -0.98 -14.47
CA SER A 126 0.96 -1.47 -13.22
C SER A 126 1.07 -3.01 -13.09
N PRO A 127 1.95 -3.68 -13.86
CA PRO A 127 1.98 -5.15 -13.90
C PRO A 127 2.84 -5.73 -12.76
N TYR A 128 3.31 -4.88 -11.85
CA TYR A 128 4.41 -5.14 -10.92
C TYR A 128 4.22 -6.39 -10.07
N PHE A 129 3.00 -6.69 -9.67
CA PHE A 129 2.66 -7.85 -8.84
C PHE A 129 2.64 -9.18 -9.62
N MET A 130 2.57 -9.15 -10.95
CA MET A 130 2.67 -10.35 -11.80
C MET A 130 4.11 -10.69 -12.21
N LEU A 131 5.07 -9.84 -11.85
CA LEU A 131 6.48 -9.98 -12.20
C LEU A 131 7.28 -10.63 -11.06
N ASN A 132 8.40 -11.26 -11.40
CA ASN A 132 9.37 -11.66 -10.38
C ASN A 132 10.05 -10.44 -9.74
N ASP A 133 10.63 -10.62 -8.55
CA ASP A 133 11.20 -9.53 -7.75
C ASP A 133 12.17 -8.64 -8.52
N TYR A 134 13.09 -9.23 -9.29
CA TYR A 134 14.05 -8.45 -10.08
C TYR A 134 13.36 -7.56 -11.13
N GLN A 135 12.46 -8.15 -11.93
CA GLN A 135 11.72 -7.42 -12.96
C GLN A 135 10.80 -6.35 -12.36
N ARG A 136 10.14 -6.67 -11.25
CA ARG A 136 9.31 -5.74 -10.48
C ARG A 136 10.09 -4.50 -10.07
N CYS A 137 11.26 -4.69 -9.46
CA CYS A 137 12.07 -3.60 -8.96
C CYS A 137 12.63 -2.71 -10.06
N GLU A 138 13.12 -3.31 -11.15
CA GLU A 138 13.62 -2.55 -12.30
C GLU A 138 12.52 -1.73 -12.96
N MET A 139 11.34 -2.33 -13.19
CA MET A 139 10.21 -1.62 -13.81
C MET A 139 9.66 -0.53 -12.90
N LEU A 140 9.49 -0.79 -11.60
CA LEU A 140 8.99 0.21 -10.66
C LEU A 140 9.92 1.42 -10.56
N LYS A 141 11.25 1.20 -10.52
CA LYS A 141 12.24 2.29 -10.53
C LYS A 141 12.19 3.09 -11.83
N SER A 142 12.14 2.40 -12.97
CA SER A 142 12.09 3.03 -14.30
C SER A 142 10.82 3.85 -14.49
N ASP A 143 9.65 3.23 -14.32
CA ASP A 143 8.35 3.84 -14.53
C ASP A 143 8.10 4.97 -13.51
N GLY A 144 8.51 4.76 -12.26
CA GLY A 144 8.47 5.77 -11.21
C GLY A 144 9.32 7.00 -11.55
N SER A 145 10.56 6.81 -12.02
CA SER A 145 11.41 7.93 -12.47
C SER A 145 10.83 8.68 -13.67
N CYS A 146 10.19 7.95 -14.60
CA CYS A 146 9.47 8.52 -15.74
C CYS A 146 8.32 9.41 -15.26
N LEU A 147 7.44 8.87 -14.41
CA LEU A 147 6.28 9.59 -13.89
C LEU A 147 6.69 10.80 -13.04
N LYS A 148 7.74 10.68 -12.22
CA LYS A 148 8.27 11.82 -11.46
C LYS A 148 8.65 13.01 -12.35
N SER A 149 9.22 12.73 -13.52
CA SER A 149 9.58 13.77 -14.49
C SER A 149 8.33 14.47 -15.06
N VAL A 150 7.25 13.70 -15.30
CA VAL A 150 5.95 14.24 -15.72
C VAL A 150 5.30 15.06 -14.61
N ILE A 151 5.38 14.60 -13.35
CA ILE A 151 4.87 15.35 -12.19
C ILE A 151 5.59 16.69 -12.04
N ASN A 152 6.92 16.70 -12.19
CA ASN A 152 7.70 17.92 -12.10
C ASN A 152 7.30 18.96 -13.16
N SER A 153 7.05 18.51 -14.40
CA SER A 153 6.67 19.40 -15.50
C SER A 153 5.20 19.81 -15.48
N THR A 154 4.30 18.97 -14.94
CA THR A 154 2.85 19.19 -14.93
C THR A 154 2.36 19.91 -13.68
N CYS A 155 3.02 19.66 -12.55
CA CYS A 155 2.64 20.18 -11.23
C CYS A 155 3.73 21.11 -10.71
N SER A 156 4.71 20.58 -9.98
CA SER A 156 5.93 21.28 -9.60
C SER A 156 6.98 20.32 -9.04
N GLN A 157 8.16 20.86 -8.73
CA GLN A 157 9.24 20.12 -8.09
C GLN A 157 8.86 19.60 -6.69
N ASN A 158 8.00 20.30 -5.95
CA ASN A 158 7.57 19.85 -4.63
C ASN A 158 6.71 18.59 -4.73
N GLU A 159 5.69 18.59 -5.60
CA GLU A 159 4.88 17.40 -5.87
C GLU A 159 5.74 16.24 -6.41
N ALA A 160 6.75 16.52 -7.23
CA ALA A 160 7.68 15.49 -7.69
C ALA A 160 8.52 14.88 -6.56
N ASN A 161 8.84 15.67 -5.53
CA ASN A 161 9.50 15.17 -4.33
C ASN A 161 8.53 14.37 -3.44
N ASP A 162 7.29 14.84 -3.27
CA ASP A 162 6.24 14.12 -2.54
C ASP A 162 5.99 12.74 -3.16
N PHE A 163 5.93 12.67 -4.50
CA PHE A 163 5.84 11.41 -5.21
C PHE A 163 7.09 10.52 -5.03
N GLN A 164 8.29 11.10 -4.97
CA GLN A 164 9.49 10.31 -4.68
C GLN A 164 9.39 9.62 -3.32
N TRP A 165 8.83 10.28 -2.29
CA TRP A 165 8.62 9.65 -0.99
C TRP A 165 7.66 8.46 -1.06
N LEU A 166 6.60 8.54 -1.88
CA LEU A 166 5.73 7.39 -2.15
C LEU A 166 6.56 6.27 -2.81
N LEU A 167 7.26 6.57 -3.91
CA LEU A 167 8.04 5.59 -4.65
C LEU A 167 9.08 4.88 -3.77
N ASP A 168 9.81 5.62 -2.93
CA ASP A 168 10.80 5.06 -2.01
C ASP A 168 10.16 4.08 -1.02
N ARG A 169 8.96 4.39 -0.50
CA ARG A 169 8.22 3.48 0.38
C ARG A 169 7.78 2.21 -0.34
N GLN A 170 7.32 2.32 -1.59
CA GLN A 170 6.96 1.15 -2.40
C GLN A 170 8.17 0.25 -2.65
N LEU A 171 9.31 0.84 -3.01
CA LEU A 171 10.55 0.11 -3.23
C LEU A 171 10.99 -0.65 -1.97
N ILE A 172 10.96 -0.01 -0.81
CA ILE A 172 11.27 -0.66 0.47
C ILE A 172 10.29 -1.81 0.76
N ARG A 173 8.98 -1.59 0.60
CA ARG A 173 7.92 -2.59 0.85
C ARG A 173 8.12 -3.83 -0.03
N LEU A 174 8.43 -3.61 -1.30
CA LEU A 174 8.61 -4.65 -2.31
C LEU A 174 10.03 -5.27 -2.32
N LYS A 175 10.89 -4.89 -1.35
CA LYS A 175 12.27 -5.37 -1.19
C LYS A 175 13.14 -5.12 -2.43
N CYS A 176 12.93 -3.94 -3.02
CA CYS A 176 13.76 -3.33 -4.04
C CYS A 176 14.80 -2.37 -3.42
#